data_AF-A0A0X3XJW5-F1
#
_entry.id   AF-A0A0X3XJW5-F1
#
_cell.length_a   1.000
_cell.length_b   1.000
_cell.length_c   1.000
_cell.angle_alpha   90.00
_cell.angle_beta   90.00
_cell.angle_gamma   90.00
#
_symmetry.space_group_name_H-M   'P 1'
#
loop_
_entity.id
_entity.type
_entity.pdbx_description
1 polymer ?
#
loop_
_entity_poly.entity_id
_entity_poly.type
_entity_poly.pdbx_seq_one_letter_code
_entity_poly.pdbx_strand_id
1 'polypeptide(L)'
;MSAIRLLVLGAVRMHGRAHGYQVRNDLEYWGAHEWSNAKPGSIYHALKQMAKQGLLYAHEIAPSTAGGPPRTEYEVTGEGTEEYFRLLREALVTYDQRGDMKTAAVGFLVDLPRAEAVELLRERVRRIEEWRTAVLKHYVPEEGAEQLGHIGEIMNMWVHTADSEGEWTRGLIERVEGGAYTFADEGEPFVGLLAGEENPYATGERHPEDDL
;
A
#
# COMPACT_ATOMS: atom_id res chain seq x y z
N MET A 1 7.06 9.13 2.26
CA MET A 1 5.70 8.55 2.21
C MET A 1 5.65 7.26 3.02
N SER A 2 4.55 6.97 3.73
CA SER A 2 4.47 5.84 4.66
C SER A 2 3.44 4.81 4.20
N ALA A 3 3.86 3.57 3.95
CA ALA A 3 2.96 2.48 3.55
C ALA A 3 1.84 2.25 4.57
N ILE A 4 2.16 2.36 5.87
CA ILE A 4 1.18 2.22 6.94
C ILE A 4 0.02 3.22 6.83
N ARG A 5 0.27 4.42 6.31
CA ARG A 5 -0.75 5.46 6.16
C ARG A 5 -1.75 5.06 5.09
N LEU A 6 -1.25 4.60 3.94
CA LEU A 6 -2.08 4.09 2.85
C LEU A 6 -2.87 2.85 3.31
N LEU A 7 -2.21 1.89 3.98
CA LEU A 7 -2.84 0.67 4.48
C LEU A 7 -3.95 0.94 5.48
N VAL A 8 -3.71 1.82 6.46
CA VAL A 8 -4.71 2.14 7.49
C VAL A 8 -5.90 2.91 6.90
N LEU A 9 -5.66 3.89 6.02
CA LEU A 9 -6.76 4.59 5.33
C LEU A 9 -7.57 3.63 4.45
N GLY A 10 -6.91 2.76 3.69
CA GLY A 10 -7.57 1.75 2.86
C GLY A 10 -8.42 0.78 3.68
N ALA A 11 -7.87 0.23 4.77
CA ALA A 11 -8.60 -0.67 5.65
C ALA A 11 -9.83 -0.02 6.28
N VAL A 12 -9.70 1.19 6.85
CA VAL A 12 -10.84 1.92 7.43
C VAL A 12 -11.89 2.22 6.36
N ARG A 13 -11.47 2.64 5.16
CA ARG A 13 -12.38 2.93 4.04
C ARG A 13 -13.17 1.69 3.60
N MET A 14 -12.53 0.52 3.51
CA MET A 14 -13.18 -0.74 3.11
C MET A 14 -14.28 -1.17 4.09
N HIS A 15 -14.10 -0.92 5.39
CA HIS A 15 -15.12 -1.17 6.41
C HIS A 15 -16.20 -0.08 6.46
N GLY A 16 -15.94 1.11 5.92
CA GLY A 16 -16.70 2.33 6.18
C GLY A 16 -16.44 2.88 7.59
N ARG A 17 -16.58 2.04 8.62
CA ARG A 17 -16.28 2.36 10.01
C ARG A 17 -15.67 1.15 10.72
N ALA A 18 -14.52 1.34 11.36
CA ALA A 18 -13.73 0.23 11.92
C ALA A 18 -13.11 0.56 13.27
N HIS A 19 -13.08 -0.44 14.16
CA HIS A 19 -12.23 -0.43 15.34
C HIS A 19 -10.76 -0.57 14.97
N GLY A 20 -9.86 -0.02 15.79
CA GLY A 20 -8.42 -0.17 15.57
C GLY A 20 -7.96 -1.63 15.51
N TYR A 21 -8.59 -2.51 16.28
CA TYR A 21 -8.33 -3.95 16.25
C TYR A 21 -8.75 -4.62 14.93
N GLN A 22 -9.86 -4.21 14.31
CA GLN A 22 -10.26 -4.73 12.99
C GLN A 22 -9.23 -4.37 11.93
N VAL A 23 -8.82 -3.08 11.90
CA VAL A 23 -7.77 -2.61 10.98
C VAL A 23 -6.48 -3.39 11.19
N ARG A 24 -6.09 -3.62 12.45
CA ARG A 24 -4.91 -4.43 12.76
C ARG A 24 -5.04 -5.85 12.20
N ASN A 25 -6.17 -6.51 12.45
CA ASN A 25 -6.41 -7.87 11.97
C ASN A 25 -6.36 -7.96 10.44
N ASP A 26 -6.92 -7.00 9.72
CA ASP A 26 -6.85 -6.98 8.26
C ASP A 26 -5.40 -6.84 7.78
N LEU A 27 -4.63 -5.94 8.38
CA LEU A 27 -3.22 -5.75 8.04
C LEU A 27 -2.39 -7.00 8.35
N GLU A 28 -2.67 -7.70 9.46
CA GLU A 28 -2.06 -8.99 9.75
C GLU A 28 -2.48 -10.07 8.74
N TYR A 29 -3.76 -10.10 8.36
CA TYR A 29 -4.30 -11.03 7.36
C TYR A 29 -3.67 -10.80 5.97
N TRP A 30 -3.34 -9.56 5.62
CA TRP A 30 -2.57 -9.22 4.41
C TRP A 30 -1.07 -9.53 4.53
N GLY A 31 -0.61 -10.07 5.66
CA GLY A 31 0.80 -10.32 5.95
C GLY A 31 1.63 -9.04 6.04
N ALA A 32 1.02 -7.87 6.34
CA ALA A 32 1.72 -6.59 6.31
C ALA A 32 2.92 -6.51 7.28
N HIS A 33 2.93 -7.35 8.31
CA HIS A 33 4.06 -7.50 9.22
C HIS A 33 5.32 -8.11 8.57
N GLU A 34 5.17 -8.90 7.50
CA GLU A 34 6.27 -9.57 6.79
C GLU A 34 6.99 -8.64 5.81
N TRP A 35 6.25 -7.70 5.20
CA TRP A 35 6.76 -6.88 4.10
C TRP A 35 6.75 -5.37 4.38
N SER A 36 6.23 -4.94 5.52
CA SER A 36 6.23 -3.53 5.94
C SER A 36 6.55 -3.38 7.44
N ASN A 37 6.62 -2.13 7.91
CA ASN A 37 6.80 -1.84 9.32
C ASN A 37 5.46 -1.79 10.11
N ALA A 38 4.38 -2.36 9.57
CA ALA A 38 3.05 -2.36 10.17
C ALA A 38 2.95 -3.32 11.39
N LYS A 39 3.53 -2.88 12.51
CA LYS A 39 3.38 -3.52 13.83
C LYS A 39 2.17 -2.96 14.57
N PRO A 40 1.57 -3.68 15.53
CA PRO A 40 0.37 -3.23 16.25
C PRO A 40 0.47 -1.78 16.74
N GLY A 41 1.54 -1.43 17.49
CA GLY A 41 1.72 -0.07 18.00
C GLY A 41 1.82 1.02 16.93
N SER A 42 2.37 0.70 15.76
CA SER A 42 2.45 1.66 14.64
C SER A 42 1.08 1.89 13.98
N ILE A 43 0.21 0.88 13.95
CA ILE A 43 -1.14 0.95 13.38
C ILE A 43 -2.02 1.85 14.26
N TYR A 44 -2.03 1.58 15.57
CA TYR A 44 -2.75 2.41 16.53
C TYR A 44 -2.25 3.86 16.56
N HIS A 45 -0.93 4.05 16.52
CA HIS A 45 -0.35 5.38 16.41
C HIS A 45 -0.80 6.09 15.11
N ALA A 46 -0.82 5.39 13.98
CA ALA A 46 -1.26 5.95 12.70
C ALA A 46 -2.74 6.36 12.74
N LEU A 47 -3.64 5.54 13.29
CA LEU A 47 -5.05 5.86 13.48
C LEU A 47 -5.24 7.14 14.30
N LYS A 48 -4.62 7.20 15.48
CA LYS A 48 -4.69 8.39 16.36
C LYS A 48 -4.11 9.63 15.69
N GLN A 49 -2.99 9.49 14.98
CA GLN A 49 -2.36 10.62 14.29
C GLN A 49 -3.21 11.12 13.13
N MET A 50 -3.84 10.23 12.36
CA MET A 50 -4.71 10.61 11.26
C MET A 50 -6.02 11.23 11.73
N ALA A 51 -6.56 10.80 12.86
CA ALA A 51 -7.69 11.47 13.51
C ALA A 51 -7.32 12.90 13.93
N LYS A 52 -6.15 13.09 14.56
CA LYS A 52 -5.63 14.44 14.90
C LYS A 52 -5.42 15.34 13.67
N GLN A 53 -5.15 14.75 12.51
CA GLN A 53 -4.95 15.46 11.24
C GLN A 53 -6.27 15.75 10.50
N GLY A 54 -7.43 15.30 11.00
CA GLY A 54 -8.72 15.49 10.32
C GLY A 54 -9.00 14.49 9.19
N LEU A 55 -8.15 13.48 9.02
CA LEU A 55 -8.32 12.46 7.97
C LEU A 55 -9.24 11.31 8.40
N LEU A 56 -9.41 11.13 9.70
CA LEU A 56 -10.34 10.18 10.29
C LEU A 56 -11.23 10.90 11.30
N TYR A 57 -12.52 10.57 11.32
CA TYR A 57 -13.35 10.77 12.49
C TYR A 57 -13.02 9.70 13.53
N ALA A 58 -12.88 10.09 14.79
CA ALA A 58 -12.77 9.19 15.93
C ALA A 58 -14.08 9.26 16.72
N HIS A 59 -14.86 8.20 16.64
CA HIS A 59 -16.13 8.08 17.34
C HIS A 59 -15.92 7.31 18.64
N GLU A 60 -16.08 8.00 19.77
CA GLU A 60 -16.11 7.33 21.08
C GLU A 60 -17.44 6.60 21.24
N ILE A 61 -17.37 5.29 21.45
CA ILE A 61 -18.54 4.45 21.67
C ILE A 61 -18.61 4.12 23.14
N ALA A 62 -19.82 4.25 23.69
CA ALA A 62 -20.09 3.89 25.06
C ALA A 62 -19.62 2.46 25.35
N PRO A 63 -19.13 2.18 26.58
CA PRO A 63 -18.85 0.84 27.06
C PRO A 63 -19.93 -0.14 26.62
N SER A 64 -19.53 -1.32 26.14
CA SER A 64 -20.50 -2.37 25.87
C SER A 64 -21.30 -2.68 27.15
N THR A 65 -22.53 -3.17 27.01
CA THR A 65 -23.36 -3.59 28.15
C THR A 65 -22.72 -4.70 28.99
N ALA A 66 -21.61 -5.29 28.53
CA ALA A 66 -20.81 -6.29 29.22
C ALA A 66 -19.65 -5.71 30.06
N GLY A 67 -19.47 -4.39 30.14
CA GLY A 67 -18.53 -3.74 31.06
C GLY A 67 -17.07 -3.67 30.58
N GLY A 68 -16.83 -3.37 29.30
CA GLY A 68 -15.51 -3.03 28.76
C GLY A 68 -15.23 -1.52 28.72
N PRO A 69 -13.98 -1.08 28.50
CA PRO A 69 -13.68 0.34 28.28
C PRO A 69 -14.40 0.86 27.02
N PRO A 70 -14.62 2.19 26.91
CA PRO A 70 -15.15 2.81 25.70
C PRO A 70 -14.28 2.46 24.51
N ARG A 71 -14.89 2.06 23.39
CA ARG A 71 -14.15 1.72 22.17
C ARG A 71 -14.11 2.88 21.20
N THR A 72 -12.99 3.06 20.52
CA THR A 72 -12.91 4.04 19.43
C THR A 72 -13.15 3.37 18.09
N GLU A 73 -14.11 3.87 17.33
CA GLU A 73 -14.25 3.56 15.90
C GLU A 73 -13.72 4.71 15.05
N TYR A 74 -13.06 4.35 13.96
CA TYR A 74 -12.54 5.28 12.98
C TYR A 74 -13.37 5.20 11.70
N GLU A 75 -13.64 6.35 11.12
CA GLU A 75 -14.31 6.50 9.83
C GLU A 75 -13.51 7.50 8.99
N VAL A 76 -13.32 7.20 7.71
CA VAL A 76 -12.56 8.08 6.80
C VAL A 76 -13.36 9.35 6.52
N THR A 77 -12.70 10.52 6.59
CA THR A 77 -13.32 11.79 6.21
C THR A 77 -13.24 12.03 4.69
N GLY A 78 -13.87 13.09 4.19
CA GLY A 78 -13.66 13.53 2.80
C GLY A 78 -12.19 13.81 2.50
N GLU A 79 -11.50 14.56 3.36
CA GLU A 79 -10.06 14.83 3.27
C GLU A 79 -9.22 13.55 3.38
N GLY A 80 -9.63 12.60 4.24
CA GLY A 80 -9.01 11.28 4.34
C GLY A 80 -9.11 10.47 3.05
N THR A 81 -10.26 10.54 2.38
CA THR A 81 -10.47 9.88 1.08
C THR A 81 -9.60 10.50 -0.01
N GLU A 82 -9.50 11.83 -0.05
CA GLU A 82 -8.62 12.54 -0.98
C GLU A 82 -7.15 12.17 -0.74
N GLU A 83 -6.70 12.15 0.51
CA GLU A 83 -5.35 11.75 0.89
C GLU A 83 -5.06 10.29 0.52
N TYR A 84 -6.01 9.38 0.75
CA TYR A 84 -5.90 7.98 0.36
C TYR A 84 -5.61 7.83 -1.14
N PHE A 85 -6.46 8.43 -1.99
CA PHE A 85 -6.27 8.34 -3.44
C PHE A 85 -5.04 9.10 -3.92
N ARG A 86 -4.65 10.20 -3.25
CA ARG A 86 -3.40 10.91 -3.55
C ARG A 86 -2.19 10.00 -3.31
N LEU A 87 -2.13 9.33 -2.14
CA LEU A 87 -1.06 8.40 -1.79
C LEU A 87 -1.03 7.20 -2.74
N LEU A 88 -2.19 6.64 -3.09
CA LEU A 88 -2.31 5.51 -4.01
C LEU A 88 -1.74 5.86 -5.40
N ARG A 89 -2.21 6.97 -5.99
CA ARG A 89 -1.74 7.43 -7.31
C ARG A 89 -0.25 7.72 -7.32
N GLU A 90 0.24 8.42 -6.29
CA GLU A 90 1.65 8.76 -6.17
C GLU A 90 2.52 7.48 -6.07
N ALA A 91 2.03 6.46 -5.37
CA ALA A 91 2.74 5.20 -5.22
C ALA A 91 2.73 4.31 -6.47
N LEU A 92 1.65 4.31 -7.25
CA LEU A 92 1.60 3.58 -8.51
C LEU A 92 2.60 4.15 -9.53
N VAL A 93 2.79 5.47 -9.53
CA VAL A 93 3.63 6.17 -10.51
C VAL A 93 5.11 6.22 -10.10
N THR A 94 5.42 6.29 -8.79
CA THR A 94 6.80 6.47 -8.32
C THR A 94 7.61 5.17 -8.44
N TYR A 95 8.63 5.14 -9.31
CA TYR A 95 9.36 3.90 -9.60
C TYR A 95 10.33 3.48 -8.48
N ASP A 96 11.06 4.42 -7.88
CA ASP A 96 12.09 4.17 -6.85
C ASP A 96 11.56 4.14 -5.42
N GLN A 97 10.25 3.92 -5.26
CA GLN A 97 9.63 3.87 -3.95
C GLN A 97 10.09 2.65 -3.15
N ARG A 98 10.02 2.78 -1.82
CA ARG A 98 10.23 1.64 -0.92
C ARG A 98 9.27 0.50 -1.28
N GLY A 99 9.78 -0.73 -1.23
CA GLY A 99 9.03 -1.92 -1.64
C GLY A 99 7.69 -2.08 -0.92
N ASP A 100 7.61 -1.68 0.35
CA ASP A 100 6.38 -1.68 1.15
C ASP A 100 5.28 -0.80 0.55
N MET A 101 5.62 0.40 0.09
CA MET A 101 4.66 1.35 -0.49
C MET A 101 4.12 0.84 -1.83
N LYS A 102 4.99 0.24 -2.66
CA LYS A 102 4.60 -0.39 -3.92
C LYS A 102 3.65 -1.57 -3.68
N THR A 103 3.99 -2.45 -2.74
CA THR A 103 3.15 -3.59 -2.37
C THR A 103 1.77 -3.13 -1.89
N ALA A 104 1.70 -2.11 -1.04
CA ALA A 104 0.45 -1.52 -0.58
C ALA A 104 -0.38 -0.95 -1.75
N ALA A 105 0.25 -0.20 -2.68
CA ALA A 105 -0.44 0.39 -3.81
C ALA A 105 -1.03 -0.65 -4.78
N VAL A 106 -0.32 -1.76 -5.01
CA VAL A 106 -0.83 -2.88 -5.81
C VAL A 106 -2.05 -3.53 -5.14
N GLY A 107 -2.03 -3.67 -3.81
CA GLY A 107 -3.16 -4.20 -3.04
C GLY A 107 -4.44 -3.36 -3.16
N PHE A 108 -4.32 -2.08 -3.49
CA PHE A 108 -5.42 -1.13 -3.64
C PHE A 108 -5.66 -0.67 -5.08
N LEU A 109 -5.02 -1.32 -6.07
CA LEU A 109 -5.08 -0.91 -7.48
C LEU A 109 -6.50 -0.80 -8.02
N VAL A 110 -7.38 -1.71 -7.59
CA VAL A 110 -8.76 -1.84 -8.06
C VAL A 110 -9.72 -0.80 -7.49
N ASP A 111 -9.26 0.02 -6.53
CA ASP A 111 -10.03 1.14 -5.99
C ASP A 111 -10.11 2.31 -6.98
N LEU A 112 -9.24 2.34 -7.98
CA LEU A 112 -9.27 3.32 -9.07
C LEU A 112 -10.16 2.81 -10.21
N PRO A 113 -10.62 3.69 -11.11
CA PRO A 113 -11.11 3.29 -12.42
C PRO A 113 -10.04 2.54 -13.21
N ARG A 114 -10.42 1.51 -13.99
CA ARG A 114 -9.44 0.69 -14.74
C ARG A 114 -8.55 1.54 -15.64
N ALA A 115 -9.15 2.45 -16.39
CA ALA A 115 -8.42 3.31 -17.31
C ALA A 115 -7.39 4.19 -16.58
N GLU A 116 -7.75 4.72 -15.40
CA GLU A 116 -6.85 5.52 -14.58
C GLU A 116 -5.67 4.68 -14.07
N ALA A 117 -5.93 3.48 -13.55
CA ALA A 117 -4.89 2.56 -13.08
C ALA A 117 -3.90 2.21 -14.20
N VAL A 118 -4.39 1.91 -15.40
CA VAL A 118 -3.55 1.61 -16.58
C VAL A 118 -2.67 2.81 -16.94
N GLU A 119 -3.22 4.02 -16.97
CA GLU A 119 -2.43 5.23 -17.29
C GLU A 119 -1.34 5.50 -16.26
N LEU A 120 -1.62 5.31 -14.97
CA LEU A 120 -0.62 5.46 -13.90
C LEU A 120 0.51 4.41 -14.02
N LEU A 121 0.17 3.16 -14.36
CA LEU A 121 1.17 2.11 -14.58
C LEU A 121 2.01 2.36 -15.85
N ARG A 122 1.40 2.87 -16.93
CA ARG A 122 2.13 3.29 -18.14
C ARG A 122 3.10 4.43 -17.85
N GLU A 123 2.66 5.40 -17.06
CA GLU A 123 3.51 6.49 -16.58
C GLU A 123 4.67 5.95 -15.71
N ARG A 124 4.43 4.94 -14.87
CA ARG A 124 5.50 4.25 -14.14
C ARG A 124 6.54 3.64 -15.10
N VAL A 125 6.09 2.91 -16.13
CA VAL A 125 6.99 2.34 -17.15
C VAL A 125 7.82 3.42 -17.82
N ARG A 126 7.20 4.53 -18.24
CA ARG A 126 7.91 5.67 -18.84
C ARG A 126 9.01 6.20 -17.92
N ARG A 127 8.73 6.38 -16.62
CA ARG A 127 9.72 6.87 -15.64
C ARG A 127 10.87 5.89 -15.42
N ILE A 128 10.59 4.59 -15.38
CA ILE A 128 11.60 3.54 -15.30
C ILE A 128 12.53 3.61 -16.53
N GLU A 129 11.96 3.73 -17.73
CA GLU A 129 12.71 3.78 -18.99
C GLU A 129 13.54 5.07 -19.11
N GLU A 130 13.01 6.21 -18.67
CA GLU A 130 13.73 7.49 -18.61
C GLU A 130 14.92 7.42 -17.67
N TRP A 131 14.72 6.89 -16.46
CA TRP A 131 15.80 6.71 -15.50
C TRP A 131 16.86 5.74 -16.02
N ARG A 132 16.43 4.59 -16.57
CA ARG A 132 17.34 3.61 -17.17
C ARG A 132 18.18 4.25 -18.29
N THR A 133 17.55 5.02 -19.17
CA THR A 133 18.24 5.72 -20.26
C THR A 133 19.25 6.74 -19.71
N ALA A 134 18.91 7.45 -18.63
CA ALA A 134 19.83 8.38 -17.98
C ALA A 134 21.04 7.65 -17.36
N VAL A 135 20.83 6.50 -16.72
CA VAL A 135 21.89 5.63 -16.19
C VAL A 135 22.83 5.16 -17.32
N LEU A 136 22.27 4.71 -18.44
CA LEU A 136 23.05 4.18 -19.57
C LEU A 136 23.90 5.23 -20.30
N LYS A 137 23.58 6.53 -20.18
CA LYS A 137 24.43 7.60 -20.72
C LYS A 137 25.76 7.73 -19.99
N HIS A 138 25.81 7.31 -18.73
CA HIS A 138 26.98 7.44 -17.87
C HIS A 138 27.69 6.10 -17.60
N TYR A 139 27.07 5.00 -18.02
CA TYR A 139 27.56 3.64 -17.78
C TYR A 139 27.06 2.71 -18.90
N VAL A 140 27.97 2.02 -19.59
CA VAL A 140 27.62 1.05 -20.64
C VAL A 140 27.78 -0.36 -20.06
N PRO A 141 26.70 -1.10 -19.76
CA PRO A 141 26.79 -2.43 -19.14
C PRO A 141 27.56 -3.45 -20.00
N GLU A 142 27.49 -3.29 -21.32
CA GLU A 142 28.17 -4.14 -22.31
C GLU A 142 29.70 -4.02 -22.26
N GLU A 143 30.21 -2.91 -21.71
CA GLU A 143 31.64 -2.69 -21.48
C GLU A 143 32.15 -3.38 -20.20
N GLY A 144 31.24 -3.94 -19.40
CA GLY A 144 31.53 -4.70 -18.18
C GLY A 144 31.63 -3.83 -16.93
N ALA A 145 30.98 -4.27 -15.83
CA ALA A 145 31.03 -3.59 -14.53
C ALA A 145 32.46 -3.41 -13.99
N GLU A 146 33.37 -4.33 -14.33
CA GLU A 146 34.75 -4.36 -13.87
C GLU A 146 35.56 -3.09 -14.21
N GLN A 147 35.16 -2.32 -15.24
CA GLN A 147 35.87 -1.09 -15.63
C GLN A 147 35.84 0.00 -14.55
N LEU A 148 34.81 0.01 -13.71
CA LEU A 148 34.71 0.88 -12.53
C LEU A 148 35.02 0.12 -11.23
N GLY A 149 35.61 -1.08 -11.33
CA GLY A 149 35.75 -2.02 -10.23
C GLY A 149 34.39 -2.43 -9.64
N HIS A 150 34.38 -2.79 -8.36
CA HIS A 150 33.16 -3.20 -7.64
C HIS A 150 32.05 -2.12 -7.61
N ILE A 151 32.36 -0.86 -7.90
CA ILE A 151 31.36 0.22 -7.97
C ILE A 151 30.48 0.07 -9.22
N GLY A 152 31.00 -0.51 -10.31
CA GLY A 152 30.20 -0.80 -11.50
C GLY A 152 29.04 -1.77 -11.23
N GLU A 153 29.15 -2.63 -10.21
CA GLU A 153 28.08 -3.54 -9.80
C GLU A 153 26.84 -2.79 -9.28
N ILE A 154 27.01 -1.59 -8.72
CA ILE A 154 25.87 -0.76 -8.28
C ILE A 154 25.04 -0.36 -9.50
N MET A 155 25.68 0.09 -10.57
CA MET A 155 25.01 0.50 -11.80
C MET A 155 24.36 -0.70 -12.51
N ASN A 156 25.05 -1.84 -12.52
CA ASN A 156 24.52 -3.09 -13.08
C ASN A 156 23.28 -3.58 -12.32
N MET A 157 23.33 -3.60 -10.98
CA MET A 157 22.19 -3.93 -10.11
C MET A 157 21.00 -3.01 -10.36
N TRP A 158 21.25 -1.72 -10.53
CA TRP A 158 20.25 -0.69 -10.84
C TRP A 158 19.56 -0.91 -12.18
N VAL A 159 20.32 -1.14 -13.26
CA VAL A 159 19.77 -1.44 -14.58
C VAL A 159 18.96 -2.74 -14.54
N HIS A 160 19.50 -3.80 -13.93
CA HIS A 160 18.79 -5.08 -13.77
C HIS A 160 17.46 -4.91 -13.02
N THR A 161 17.45 -4.12 -11.94
CA THR A 161 16.24 -3.84 -11.16
C THR A 161 15.21 -3.10 -12.01
N ALA A 162 15.62 -2.05 -12.74
CA ALA A 162 14.70 -1.32 -13.62
C ALA A 162 14.15 -2.19 -14.76
N ASP A 163 14.97 -3.04 -15.36
CA ASP A 163 14.52 -3.96 -16.42
C ASP A 163 13.47 -4.93 -15.89
N SER A 164 13.74 -5.54 -14.73
CA SER A 164 12.80 -6.46 -14.06
C SER A 164 11.49 -5.75 -13.66
N GLU A 165 11.57 -4.53 -13.11
CA GLU A 165 10.39 -3.77 -12.74
C GLU A 165 9.56 -3.32 -13.95
N GLY A 166 10.23 -2.90 -15.02
CA GLY A 166 9.57 -2.51 -16.27
C GLY A 166 8.84 -3.70 -16.90
N GLU A 167 9.49 -4.87 -16.98
CA GLU A 167 8.87 -6.10 -17.47
C GLU A 167 7.63 -6.49 -16.66
N TRP A 168 7.76 -6.53 -15.33
CA TRP A 168 6.64 -6.86 -14.45
C TRP A 168 5.48 -5.87 -14.59
N THR A 169 5.77 -4.58 -14.67
CA THR A 169 4.73 -3.53 -14.79
C THR A 169 4.00 -3.64 -16.13
N ARG A 170 4.70 -3.88 -17.24
CA ARG A 170 4.06 -4.11 -18.56
C ARG A 170 3.17 -5.35 -18.53
N GLY A 171 3.65 -6.46 -17.95
CA GLY A 171 2.83 -7.66 -17.79
C GLY A 171 1.60 -7.45 -16.90
N LEU A 172 1.67 -6.59 -15.88
CA LEU A 172 0.51 -6.19 -15.09
C LEU A 172 -0.50 -5.39 -15.93
N ILE A 173 -0.03 -4.42 -16.72
CA ILE A 173 -0.88 -3.66 -17.64
C ILE A 173 -1.61 -4.59 -18.59
N GLU A 174 -0.91 -5.53 -19.25
CA GLU A 174 -1.52 -6.50 -20.16
C GLU A 174 -2.63 -7.33 -19.51
N ARG A 175 -2.42 -7.80 -18.27
CA ARG A 175 -3.47 -8.52 -17.53
C ARG A 175 -4.67 -7.64 -17.22
N VAL A 176 -4.44 -6.41 -16.77
CA VAL A 176 -5.50 -5.45 -16.45
C VAL A 176 -6.28 -5.08 -17.71
N GLU A 177 -5.63 -4.77 -18.82
CA GLU A 177 -6.29 -4.49 -20.09
C GLU A 177 -7.01 -5.73 -20.66
N GLY A 178 -6.48 -6.92 -20.40
CA GLY A 178 -7.09 -8.21 -20.74
C GLY A 178 -8.30 -8.60 -19.88
N GLY A 179 -8.74 -7.73 -18.96
CA GLY A 179 -9.95 -7.94 -18.16
C GLY A 179 -9.72 -8.62 -16.81
N ALA A 180 -8.47 -8.69 -16.32
CA ALA A 180 -8.22 -9.15 -14.96
C ALA A 180 -8.78 -8.16 -13.94
N TYR A 181 -9.36 -8.69 -12.85
CA TYR A 181 -9.94 -7.96 -11.72
C TYR A 181 -11.18 -7.12 -12.08
N THR A 182 -12.00 -6.79 -11.09
CA THR A 182 -13.11 -5.83 -11.21
C THR A 182 -12.66 -4.51 -10.60
N PHE A 183 -12.68 -3.43 -11.38
CA PHE A 183 -12.28 -2.10 -10.92
C PHE A 183 -13.50 -1.32 -10.41
N ALA A 184 -13.24 -0.23 -9.68
CA ALA A 184 -14.27 0.56 -9.00
C ALA A 184 -15.35 1.15 -9.94
N ASP A 185 -15.04 1.31 -11.24
CA ASP A 185 -15.97 1.80 -12.26
C ASP A 185 -16.78 0.68 -12.95
N GLU A 186 -16.57 -0.58 -12.56
CA GLU A 186 -17.15 -1.76 -13.22
C GLU A 186 -18.04 -2.60 -12.31
N GLY A 187 -18.08 -2.29 -11.01
CA GLY A 187 -18.83 -3.03 -10.01
C GLY A 187 -18.14 -2.98 -8.64
N GLU A 188 -18.38 -4.00 -7.83
CA GLU A 188 -17.74 -4.15 -6.52
C GLU A 188 -16.38 -4.84 -6.68
N PRO A 189 -15.25 -4.16 -6.40
CA PRO A 189 -13.93 -4.78 -6.43
C PRO A 189 -13.77 -5.85 -5.35
N PHE A 190 -12.74 -6.69 -5.50
CA PHE A 190 -12.37 -7.61 -4.42
C PHE A 190 -11.95 -6.83 -3.17
N VAL A 191 -12.51 -7.21 -2.02
CA VAL A 191 -12.20 -6.63 -0.71
C VAL A 191 -11.61 -7.72 0.17
N GLY A 192 -10.33 -7.58 0.52
CA GLY A 192 -9.58 -8.57 1.29
C GLY A 192 -9.80 -8.51 2.80
N LEU A 193 -10.99 -8.19 3.28
CA LEU A 193 -11.25 -8.05 4.72
C LEU A 193 -11.42 -9.42 5.41
N LEU A 194 -10.99 -9.51 6.66
CA LEU A 194 -11.17 -10.71 7.47
C LEU A 194 -12.65 -10.85 7.89
N ALA A 195 -13.36 -11.81 7.30
CA ALA A 195 -14.80 -12.02 7.51
C ALA A 195 -15.10 -12.88 8.75
N GLY A 196 -14.87 -12.35 9.96
CA GLY A 196 -15.32 -12.96 11.23
C GLY A 196 -14.66 -14.29 11.63
N GLU A 197 -13.80 -14.84 10.79
CA GLU A 197 -12.98 -16.02 11.07
C GLU A 197 -11.72 -15.65 11.87
N GLU A 198 -11.13 -16.62 12.56
CA GLU A 198 -9.85 -16.43 13.26
C GLU A 198 -8.74 -16.18 12.25
N ASN A 199 -7.97 -15.10 12.43
CA ASN A 199 -6.92 -14.72 11.49
C ASN A 199 -5.81 -15.78 11.46
N PRO A 200 -5.61 -16.52 10.34
CA PRO A 200 -4.59 -17.56 10.25
C PRO A 200 -3.15 -17.00 10.31
N TYR A 201 -2.99 -15.69 10.11
CA TYR A 201 -1.72 -14.97 10.12
C TYR A 201 -1.59 -14.05 11.34
N ALA A 202 -2.41 -14.26 12.38
CA ALA A 202 -2.29 -13.52 13.62
C ALA A 202 -0.88 -13.67 14.21
N THR A 203 -0.27 -12.56 14.56
CA THR A 203 1.10 -12.55 15.12
C THR A 203 1.16 -13.05 16.57
N GLY A 204 0.01 -13.15 17.24
CA GLY A 204 -0.10 -13.49 18.66
C GLY A 204 0.37 -12.37 19.61
N GLU A 205 0.89 -11.26 19.10
CA GLU A 205 1.31 -10.11 19.90
C GLU A 205 0.09 -9.38 20.49
N ARG A 206 -0.09 -9.32 21.81
CA ARG A 206 -1.11 -8.44 22.39
C ARG A 206 -0.60 -7.00 22.46
N HIS A 207 -1.46 -6.05 22.12
CA HIS A 207 -1.23 -4.62 22.30
C HIS A 207 -2.27 -4.04 23.28
N PRO A 208 -1.92 -3.09 24.18
CA PRO A 208 -2.88 -2.50 25.13
C PRO A 208 -4.10 -1.85 24.48
N GLU A 209 -4.00 -1.48 23.20
CA GLU A 209 -5.10 -0.90 22.42
C GLU A 209 -6.00 -1.94 21.74
N ASP A 210 -5.71 -3.23 21.85
CA ASP A 210 -6.63 -4.29 21.42
C ASP A 210 -7.91 -4.30 22.26
N ASP A 211 -7.79 -3.86 23.53
CA ASP A 211 -8.89 -3.83 24.49
C ASP A 211 -9.69 -2.50 24.47
N LEU A 212 -9.25 -1.50 23.67
CA LEU A 212 -9.81 -0.13 23.58
C LEU A 212 -10.62 0.13 22.30
#